data_AF-A0A4Q3G1K5-F1
#
_entry.id   AF-A0A4Q3G1K5-F1
#
_cell.length_a   1.000
_cell.length_b   1.000
_cell.length_c   1.000
_cell.angle_alpha   90.00
_cell.angle_beta   90.00
_cell.angle_gamma   90.00
#
_symmetry.space_group_name_H-M   'P 1'
#
loop_
_entity.id
_entity.type
_entity.pdbx_description
1 polymer ?
#
loop_
_entity_poly.entity_id
_entity_poly.type
_entity_poly.pdbx_seq_one_letter_code
_entity_poly.pdbx_strand_id
1 'polypeptide(L)'
;LWKSVGEIHQTIEGEEEGATAGGAVKATFGAIILQIMVIDIVFSLDSIITAVGMVREVGVMIAAVIASVALMMLFAGPIGRFVSANPTIKMLALAFLVVIGVVLIADGFGYHMPKGYIYTAMAFSLLVELLNMKMRKHHGRRSQ
;
A
#
# COMPACT_ATOMS: atom_id res chain seq x y z
N LEU A 1 -11.98 -1.14 0.42
CA LEU A 1 -12.36 0.18 1.00
C LEU A 1 -12.89 0.04 2.42
N TRP A 2 -14.10 -0.47 2.66
CA TRP A 2 -14.67 -0.59 4.03
C TRP A 2 -13.75 -1.31 5.02
N LYS A 3 -13.19 -2.46 4.63
CA LYS A 3 -12.26 -3.23 5.47
C LYS A 3 -10.95 -2.48 5.76
N SER A 4 -10.40 -1.81 4.76
CA SER A 4 -9.16 -1.04 4.86
C SER A 4 -9.33 0.19 5.76
N VAL A 5 -10.47 0.88 5.67
CA VAL A 5 -10.83 1.99 6.57
C VAL A 5 -11.03 1.47 8.00
N GLY A 6 -11.71 0.33 8.18
CA GLY A 6 -11.86 -0.30 9.49
C GLY A 6 -10.53 -0.73 10.12
N GLU A 7 -9.60 -1.28 9.34
CA GLU A 7 -8.26 -1.65 9.82
C GLU A 7 -7.40 -0.42 10.16
N ILE A 8 -7.51 0.67 9.38
CA ILE A 8 -6.86 1.95 9.71
C ILE A 8 -7.42 2.48 11.05
N HIS A 9 -8.73 2.49 11.21
CA HIS A 9 -9.40 2.95 12.44
C HIS A 9 -8.97 2.13 13.66
N GLN A 10 -8.94 0.81 13.54
CA GLN A 10 -8.53 -0.09 14.62
C GLN A 10 -7.04 0.02 14.97
N THR A 11 -6.18 0.40 14.02
CA THR A 11 -4.75 0.65 14.26
C THR A 11 -4.51 2.02 14.88
N ILE A 12 -5.32 3.04 14.52
CA ILE A 12 -5.27 4.41 15.08
C ILE A 12 -5.82 4.44 16.50
N GLU A 13 -6.95 3.77 16.78
CA GLU A 13 -7.48 3.64 18.14
C GLU A 13 -6.50 2.90 19.07
N GLY A 14 -5.71 1.98 18.54
CA GLY A 14 -4.63 1.32 19.27
C GLY A 14 -3.39 2.19 19.54
N GLU A 15 -3.24 3.35 18.88
CA GLU A 15 -2.17 4.34 19.14
C GLU A 15 -2.64 5.52 20.01
N GLU A 16 -3.94 5.85 20.07
CA GLU A 16 -4.46 6.90 20.95
C GLU A 16 -4.54 6.49 22.44
N GLU A 17 -4.54 5.18 22.76
CA GLU A 17 -4.36 4.69 24.15
C GLU A 17 -2.88 4.54 24.56
N GLY A 18 -1.96 5.20 23.85
CA GLY A 18 -0.52 5.15 24.07
C GLY A 18 0.04 5.97 25.25
N ALA A 19 -0.80 6.48 26.16
CA ALA A 19 -0.34 7.07 27.43
C ALA A 19 -0.55 6.17 28.65
N THR A 20 -1.39 5.13 28.59
CA THR A 20 -1.56 4.21 29.72
C THR A 20 -2.02 2.82 29.26
N ALA A 21 -1.11 1.85 29.39
CA ALA A 21 -1.36 0.44 29.65
C ALA A 21 -2.38 -0.33 28.77
N GLY A 22 -1.86 -1.21 27.90
CA GLY A 22 -2.47 -2.52 27.64
C GLY A 22 -2.76 -2.85 26.19
N GLY A 23 -2.13 -3.92 25.70
CA GLY A 23 -2.63 -4.69 24.54
C GLY A 23 -2.16 -4.20 23.18
N ALA A 24 -0.90 -4.46 22.83
CA ALA A 24 -0.48 -4.48 21.44
C ALA A 24 -1.36 -5.47 20.68
N VAL A 25 -2.32 -4.96 19.91
CA VAL A 25 -3.15 -5.77 19.00
C VAL A 25 -2.19 -6.36 17.98
N LYS A 26 -1.74 -7.58 18.25
CA LYS A 26 -0.96 -8.39 17.32
C LYS A 26 -1.85 -8.65 16.12
N ALA A 27 -1.81 -7.77 15.12
CA ALA A 27 -2.35 -8.06 13.81
C ALA A 27 -1.76 -9.40 13.37
N THR A 28 -2.57 -10.45 13.43
CA THR A 28 -2.12 -11.83 13.25
C THR A 28 -1.47 -11.93 11.88
N PHE A 29 -0.35 -12.63 11.76
CA PHE A 29 0.43 -12.75 10.52
C PHE A 29 -0.44 -13.03 9.27
N GLY A 30 -1.53 -13.81 9.41
CA GLY A 30 -2.51 -14.05 8.35
C GLY A 30 -3.33 -12.83 7.91
N ALA A 31 -3.67 -11.91 8.82
CA ALA A 31 -4.34 -10.66 8.48
C ALA A 31 -3.43 -9.75 7.62
N ILE A 32 -2.13 -9.73 7.91
CA ILE A 32 -1.15 -8.96 7.13
C ILE A 32 -1.00 -9.53 5.72
N ILE A 33 -0.93 -10.86 5.58
CA ILE A 33 -0.88 -11.52 4.26
C ILE A 33 -2.14 -11.22 3.44
N LEU A 34 -3.32 -11.37 4.05
CA LEU A 34 -4.60 -11.08 3.39
C LEU A 34 -4.65 -9.62 2.90
N GLN A 35 -4.12 -8.71 3.69
CA GLN A 35 -4.09 -7.28 3.38
C GLN A 35 -3.12 -6.98 2.22
N ILE A 36 -1.92 -7.56 2.21
CA ILE A 36 -0.98 -7.43 1.08
C ILE A 36 -1.60 -7.98 -0.20
N MET A 37 -2.31 -9.12 -0.12
CA MET A 37 -2.99 -9.71 -1.27
C MET A 37 -4.08 -8.78 -1.83
N VAL A 38 -4.84 -8.11 -0.96
CA VAL A 38 -5.84 -7.10 -1.36
C VAL A 38 -5.16 -5.88 -2.00
N ILE A 39 -4.01 -5.45 -1.47
CA ILE A 39 -3.20 -4.35 -2.04
C ILE A 39 -2.66 -4.72 -3.42
N ASP A 40 -2.11 -5.92 -3.58
CA ASP A 40 -1.56 -6.44 -4.82
C ASP A 40 -2.64 -6.54 -5.93
N ILE A 41 -3.86 -6.96 -5.57
CA ILE A 41 -5.00 -7.00 -6.49
C ILE A 41 -5.38 -5.58 -6.97
N VAL A 42 -5.49 -4.60 -6.07
CA VAL A 42 -5.87 -3.23 -6.46
C VAL A 42 -4.76 -2.57 -7.28
N PHE A 43 -3.50 -2.76 -6.91
CA PHE A 43 -2.35 -2.18 -7.59
C PHE A 43 -2.09 -2.82 -8.96
N SER A 44 -2.30 -4.14 -9.08
CA SER A 44 -2.25 -4.84 -10.36
C SER A 44 -3.36 -4.39 -11.29
N LEU A 45 -4.59 -4.20 -10.79
CA LEU A 45 -5.71 -3.71 -11.60
C LEU A 45 -5.48 -2.28 -12.11
N ASP A 46 -4.98 -1.34 -11.29
CA ASP A 46 -4.68 0.03 -11.76
C ASP A 46 -3.59 0.04 -12.84
N SER A 47 -2.52 -0.74 -12.65
CA SER A 47 -1.42 -0.88 -13.61
C SER A 47 -1.90 -1.45 -14.95
N ILE A 48 -2.77 -2.46 -14.89
CA ILE A 48 -3.37 -3.09 -16.08
C ILE A 48 -4.34 -2.12 -16.76
N ILE A 49 -5.30 -1.52 -16.05
CA ILE A 49 -6.30 -0.62 -16.61
C ILE A 49 -5.63 0.60 -17.26
N THR A 50 -4.59 1.14 -16.63
CA THR A 50 -3.81 2.26 -17.19
C THR A 50 -3.04 1.82 -18.44
N ALA A 51 -2.41 0.65 -18.46
CA ALA A 51 -1.73 0.13 -19.65
C ALA A 51 -2.70 -0.18 -20.80
N VAL A 52 -3.85 -0.78 -20.49
CA VAL A 52 -4.93 -1.12 -21.43
C VAL A 52 -5.53 0.15 -22.06
N GLY A 53 -5.69 1.22 -21.28
CA GLY A 53 -6.19 2.51 -21.76
C GLY A 53 -5.22 3.26 -22.69
N MET A 54 -3.91 2.91 -22.67
CA MET A 54 -2.87 3.60 -23.46
C MET A 54 -2.43 2.84 -24.72
N VAL A 55 -2.64 1.53 -24.81
CA VAL A 55 -2.11 0.69 -25.90
C VAL A 55 -3.23 0.18 -26.80
N ARG A 56 -3.11 0.44 -28.11
CA ARG A 56 -4.09 0.01 -29.12
C ARG A 56 -3.90 -1.45 -29.58
N GLU A 57 -2.72 -2.02 -29.35
CA GLU A 57 -2.39 -3.39 -29.73
C GLU A 57 -2.67 -4.38 -28.58
N VAL A 58 -3.69 -5.22 -28.79
CA VAL A 58 -4.11 -6.25 -27.84
C VAL A 58 -2.98 -7.24 -27.51
N GLY A 59 -2.11 -7.56 -28.47
CA GLY A 59 -0.98 -8.48 -28.26
C GLY A 59 0.02 -7.94 -27.23
N VAL A 60 0.40 -6.66 -27.35
CA VAL A 60 1.32 -5.99 -26.42
C VAL A 60 0.69 -5.88 -25.03
N MET A 61 -0.61 -5.60 -24.97
CA MET A 61 -1.37 -5.54 -23.73
C MET A 61 -1.33 -6.88 -22.99
N ILE A 62 -1.66 -7.99 -23.65
CA ILE A 62 -1.63 -9.33 -23.03
C ILE A 62 -0.23 -9.67 -22.52
N ALA A 63 0.82 -9.40 -23.33
CA ALA A 63 2.20 -9.65 -22.93
C ALA A 63 2.59 -8.83 -21.70
N ALA A 64 2.22 -7.54 -21.65
CA ALA A 64 2.50 -6.66 -20.51
C ALA A 64 1.80 -7.11 -19.23
N VAL A 65 0.53 -7.53 -19.31
CA VAL A 65 -0.22 -8.05 -18.15
C VAL A 65 0.45 -9.32 -17.60
N ILE A 66 0.76 -10.29 -18.46
CA ILE A 66 1.39 -11.55 -18.05
C ILE A 66 2.76 -11.28 -17.42
N ALA A 67 3.58 -10.43 -18.03
CA ALA A 67 4.90 -10.06 -17.50
C ALA A 67 4.79 -9.35 -16.13
N SER A 68 3.81 -8.46 -15.97
CA SER A 68 3.56 -7.74 -14.72
C SER A 68 3.14 -8.69 -13.58
N VAL A 69 2.19 -9.58 -13.83
CA VAL A 69 1.73 -10.57 -12.83
C VAL A 69 2.86 -11.53 -12.46
N ALA A 70 3.63 -12.01 -13.44
CA ALA A 70 4.78 -12.88 -13.16
C ALA A 70 5.83 -12.18 -12.28
N LEU A 71 6.10 -10.90 -12.53
CA LEU A 71 6.99 -10.08 -11.72
C LEU A 71 6.44 -9.92 -10.30
N MET A 72 5.16 -9.60 -10.13
CA MET A 72 4.54 -9.47 -8.80
C MET A 72 4.65 -10.76 -7.99
N MET A 73 4.35 -11.91 -8.60
CA MET A 73 4.47 -13.22 -7.93
C MET A 73 5.90 -13.50 -7.46
N LEU A 74 6.90 -13.15 -8.26
CA LEU A 74 8.31 -13.33 -7.92
C LEU A 74 8.74 -12.47 -6.71
N PHE A 75 8.17 -11.26 -6.58
CA PHE A 75 8.50 -10.32 -5.50
C PHE A 75 7.54 -10.35 -4.30
N ALA A 76 6.40 -11.03 -4.38
CA ALA A 76 5.37 -11.06 -3.33
C ALA A 76 5.90 -11.54 -1.96
N GLY A 77 6.73 -12.59 -1.95
CA GLY A 77 7.31 -13.13 -0.71
C GLY A 77 8.25 -12.13 0.01
N PRO A 78 9.29 -11.61 -0.67
CA PRO A 78 10.16 -10.58 -0.11
C PRO A 78 9.44 -9.30 0.31
N ILE A 79 8.55 -8.77 -0.53
CA ILE A 79 7.77 -7.56 -0.24
C ILE A 79 6.90 -7.81 0.99
N GLY A 80 6.21 -8.95 1.06
CA GLY A 80 5.33 -9.25 2.18
C GLY A 80 6.05 -9.34 3.52
N ARG A 81 7.26 -9.93 3.55
CA ARG A 81 8.11 -9.93 4.75
C ARG A 81 8.52 -8.52 5.15
N PHE A 82 8.92 -7.68 4.20
CA PHE A 82 9.31 -6.30 4.47
C PHE A 82 8.15 -5.46 5.04
N VAL A 83 6.95 -5.61 4.46
CA VAL A 83 5.73 -4.93 4.94
C VAL A 83 5.34 -5.43 6.34
N SER A 84 5.41 -6.74 6.59
CA SER A 84 5.11 -7.30 7.91
C SER A 84 6.09 -6.87 9.01
N ALA A 85 7.34 -6.61 8.66
CA ALA A 85 8.38 -6.18 9.60
C ALA A 85 8.30 -4.68 9.93
N ASN A 86 7.57 -3.89 9.15
CA ASN A 86 7.50 -2.44 9.28
C ASN A 86 6.04 -1.94 9.35
N PRO A 87 5.48 -1.78 10.58
CA PRO A 87 4.08 -1.37 10.78
C PRO A 87 3.68 -0.06 10.09
N THR A 88 4.59 0.91 10.04
CA THR A 88 4.34 2.20 9.36
C THR A 88 4.25 2.04 7.84
N ILE A 89 5.06 1.16 7.24
CA ILE A 89 4.96 0.82 5.81
C ILE A 89 3.63 0.09 5.52
N LYS A 90 3.19 -0.79 6.42
CA LYS A 90 1.88 -1.45 6.32
C LYS A 90 0.74 -0.42 6.32
N MET A 91 0.79 0.57 7.20
CA MET A 91 -0.20 1.64 7.25
C MET A 91 -0.17 2.54 6.01
N LEU A 92 1.02 2.88 5.52
CA LEU A 92 1.20 3.62 4.28
C LEU A 92 0.55 2.90 3.08
N ALA A 93 0.74 1.58 2.98
CA ALA A 93 0.15 0.77 1.92
C ALA A 93 -1.39 0.68 2.01
N LEU A 94 -1.96 0.64 3.21
CA LEU A 94 -3.42 0.74 3.42
C LEU A 94 -3.97 2.09 2.96
N ALA A 95 -3.29 3.18 3.32
CA ALA A 95 -3.69 4.52 2.92
C ALA A 95 -3.66 4.67 1.40
N PHE A 96 -2.62 4.17 0.72
CA PHE A 96 -2.54 4.18 -0.74
C PHE A 96 -3.69 3.39 -1.38
N LEU A 97 -4.05 2.23 -0.83
CA LEU A 97 -5.18 1.47 -1.35
C LEU A 97 -6.51 2.23 -1.20
N VAL A 98 -6.71 2.95 -0.10
CA VAL A 98 -7.92 3.77 0.09
C VAL A 98 -7.95 4.89 -0.94
N VAL A 99 -6.85 5.62 -1.11
CA VAL A 99 -6.74 6.71 -2.09
C VAL A 99 -6.97 6.19 -3.50
N ILE A 100 -6.27 5.14 -3.93
CA ILE A 100 -6.44 4.54 -5.27
C ILE A 100 -7.87 4.04 -5.46
N GLY A 101 -8.46 3.37 -4.46
CA GLY A 101 -9.84 2.91 -4.55
C GLY A 101 -10.85 4.04 -4.73
N VAL A 102 -10.66 5.18 -4.06
CA VAL A 102 -11.48 6.39 -4.27
C VAL A 102 -11.26 6.97 -5.66
N VAL A 103 -10.02 7.02 -6.13
CA VAL A 103 -9.67 7.54 -7.46
C VAL A 103 -10.27 6.70 -8.58
N LEU A 104 -10.19 5.37 -8.49
CA LEU A 104 -10.77 4.48 -9.47
C LEU A 104 -12.30 4.59 -9.52
N ILE A 105 -12.94 4.78 -8.37
CA ILE A 105 -14.39 5.07 -8.32
C ILE A 105 -14.68 6.41 -9.00
N ALA A 106 -13.93 7.46 -8.67
CA ALA A 106 -14.12 8.80 -9.27
C ALA A 106 -13.90 8.79 -10.79
N ASP A 107 -12.83 8.16 -11.27
CA ASP A 107 -12.54 7.95 -12.70
C ASP A 107 -13.68 7.15 -13.36
N GLY A 108 -14.21 6.13 -12.70
CA GLY A 108 -15.36 5.34 -13.17
C GLY A 108 -16.67 6.14 -13.30
N PHE A 109 -16.83 7.20 -12.50
CA PHE A 109 -17.94 8.16 -12.60
C PHE A 109 -17.66 9.33 -13.57
N GLY A 110 -16.51 9.31 -14.28
CA GLY A 110 -16.13 10.32 -15.27
C GLY A 110 -15.40 11.54 -14.70
N TYR A 111 -15.17 11.60 -13.39
CA TYR A 111 -14.32 12.62 -12.76
C TYR A 111 -12.85 12.22 -12.91
N HIS A 112 -12.22 12.73 -13.98
CA HIS A 112 -10.80 12.48 -14.24
C HIS A 112 -9.94 13.29 -13.27
N MET A 113 -9.55 12.67 -12.17
CA MET A 113 -8.59 13.25 -11.24
C MET A 113 -7.19 13.17 -11.86
N PRO A 114 -6.39 14.26 -11.89
CA PRO A 114 -5.06 14.20 -12.48
C PRO A 114 -4.15 13.27 -11.67
N LYS A 115 -3.95 12.05 -12.18
CA LYS A 115 -3.20 10.96 -11.52
C LYS A 115 -1.79 11.37 -11.09
N GLY A 116 -1.19 12.32 -11.80
CA GLY A 116 0.15 12.85 -11.50
C GLY A 116 0.29 13.41 -10.08
N TYR A 117 -0.71 14.12 -9.56
CA TYR A 117 -0.67 14.63 -8.18
C TYR A 117 -0.70 13.50 -7.16
N ILE A 118 -1.48 12.46 -7.45
CA ILE A 118 -1.66 11.32 -6.56
C ILE A 118 -0.38 10.47 -6.53
N TYR A 119 0.18 10.18 -7.69
CA TYR A 119 1.47 9.47 -7.79
C TYR A 119 2.61 10.26 -7.13
N THR A 120 2.63 11.58 -7.28
CA THR A 120 3.64 12.44 -6.60
C THR A 120 3.45 12.42 -5.08
N ALA A 121 2.21 12.52 -4.59
CA ALA A 121 1.91 12.47 -3.15
C ALA A 121 2.26 11.10 -2.54
N MET A 122 2.00 10.00 -3.25
CA MET A 122 2.39 8.66 -2.81
C MET A 122 3.91 8.49 -2.79
N ALA A 123 4.62 8.93 -3.83
CA ALA A 123 6.08 8.88 -3.87
C ALA A 123 6.72 9.73 -2.75
N PHE A 124 6.19 10.94 -2.52
CA PHE A 124 6.65 11.81 -1.44
C PHE A 124 6.43 11.17 -0.06
N SER A 125 5.23 10.64 0.21
CA SER A 125 4.91 9.98 1.48
C SER A 125 5.82 8.78 1.75
N LEU A 126 6.09 7.97 0.73
CA LEU A 126 7.04 6.86 0.84
C LEU A 126 8.47 7.35 1.13
N LEU A 127 8.92 8.41 0.45
CA LEU A 127 10.24 8.99 0.68
C LEU A 127 10.40 9.52 2.11
N VAL A 128 9.39 10.24 2.61
CA VAL A 128 9.36 10.73 3.99
C VAL A 128 9.41 9.56 4.98
N GLU A 129 8.64 8.49 4.74
CA GLU A 129 8.64 7.32 5.62
C GLU A 129 9.98 6.56 5.60
N LEU A 130 10.63 6.46 4.44
CA LEU A 130 11.98 5.87 4.33
C LEU A 130 13.01 6.70 5.10
N LEU A 131 12.93 8.03 5.05
CA LEU A 131 13.77 8.94 5.84
C LEU A 131 13.49 8.77 7.35
N ASN A 132 12.22 8.73 7.74
CA ASN A 132 11.78 8.54 9.11
C ASN A 132 12.30 7.22 9.70
N MET A 133 12.18 6.12 8.94
CA MET A 133 12.70 4.81 9.32
C MET A 133 14.24 4.82 9.48
N LYS A 134 14.96 5.53 8.60
CA LYS A 134 16.43 5.69 8.69
C LYS A 134 16.84 6.49 9.94
N MET A 135 16.09 7.53 10.29
CA MET A 135 16.32 8.34 11.49
C MET A 135 16.01 7.56 12.79
N ARG A 136 14.94 6.77 12.81
CA ARG A 136 14.57 5.93 13.97
C ARG A 136 15.64 4.87 14.27
N LYS A 137 16.28 4.32 13.24
CA LYS A 137 17.39 3.36 13.36
C LYS A 137 18.66 3.98 14.00
N HIS A 138 18.84 5.30 13.89
CA HIS A 138 20.00 6.01 14.46
C HIS A 138 19.83 6.41 15.93
N HIS A 139 18.60 6.61 16.41
CA HIS A 139 18.34 7.04 17.80
C HIS A 139 18.27 5.87 18.80
N GLY A 140 18.06 4.62 18.35
CA GLY A 140 18.06 3.43 19.21
C GLY A 140 19.45 2.92 19.66
N ARG A 141 20.55 3.59 19.27
CA ARG A 141 21.93 3.21 19.65
C ARG A 141 22.56 4.14 20.71
N ARG A 142 21.79 5.08 21.28
CA ARG A 142 22.31 6.08 22.22
C ARG A 142 21.72 6.01 23.64
N SER A 143 20.97 4.95 23.96
CA SER A 143 20.42 4.70 25.30
C SER A 143 20.80 3.31 25.87
N GLN A 144 21.96 2.78 25.49
CA GLN A 144 22.68 1.78 26.29
C GLN A 144 24.05 2.34 26.65
#